data_AF-A0A2V7M6Z5-F1
#
_entry.id   AF-A0A2V7M6Z5-F1
#
_cell.length_a   1.000
_cell.length_b   1.000
_cell.length_c   1.000
_cell.angle_alpha   90.00
_cell.angle_beta   90.00
_cell.angle_gamma   90.00
#
_symmetry.space_group_name_H-M   'P 1'
#
loop_
_entity.id
_entity.type
_entity.pdbx_description
1 polymer ?
#
loop_
_entity_poly.entity_id
_entity_poly.type
_entity_poly.pdbx_seq_one_letter_code
_entity_poly.pdbx_strand_id
1 'polypeptide(L)'
;MPDERLRFQEFGFQRLANGRCRAKVVLTWSDGRRFEGASDGVSSQTGELRCCAVAAVNALEQAVSPRLTFELLGVKAVRAFDATVVIVSLSAHAEEATRLVGS
;
A
#
# COMPACT_ATOMS: atom_id res chain seq x y z
N MET A 1 -18.88 15.02 8.08
CA MET A 1 -17.42 15.02 8.30
C MET A 1 -16.78 15.57 7.03
N PRO A 2 -16.07 16.72 7.07
CA PRO A 2 -15.47 17.28 5.88
C PRO A 2 -14.37 16.33 5.39
N ASP A 3 -14.50 15.88 4.14
CA ASP A 3 -13.52 15.19 3.27
C ASP A 3 -12.23 14.69 3.94
N GLU A 4 -12.33 13.69 4.82
CA GLU A 4 -11.19 12.93 5.33
C GLU A 4 -10.71 12.02 4.19
N ARG A 5 -9.98 12.62 3.24
CA ARG A 5 -9.36 11.91 2.13
C ARG A 5 -7.87 11.74 2.40
N LEU A 6 -7.44 10.49 2.44
CA LEU A 6 -6.03 10.14 2.53
C LEU A 6 -5.36 10.49 1.20
N ARG A 7 -4.25 11.24 1.26
CA ARG A 7 -3.52 11.70 0.09
C ARG A 7 -2.18 11.01 0.02
N PHE A 8 -1.77 10.66 -1.20
CA PHE A 8 -0.40 10.30 -1.49
C PHE A 8 0.49 11.54 -1.39
N GLN A 9 1.56 11.47 -0.63
CA GLN A 9 2.49 12.59 -0.41
C GLN A 9 3.86 12.34 -1.04
N GLU A 10 4.44 11.17 -0.81
CA GLU A 10 5.81 10.87 -1.22
C GLU A 10 5.99 9.38 -1.56
N PHE A 11 6.86 9.12 -2.52
CA PHE A 11 7.33 7.78 -2.86
C PHE A 11 8.84 7.80 -3.08
N GLY A 12 9.53 6.85 -2.44
CA GLY A 12 10.93 6.57 -2.66
C GLY A 12 11.12 5.12 -3.05
N PHE A 13 11.93 4.87 -4.07
CA PHE A 13 12.31 3.53 -4.48
C PHE A 13 13.79 3.47 -4.81
N GLN A 14 14.47 2.46 -4.29
CA GLN A 14 15.89 2.27 -4.48
C GLN A 14 16.21 0.81 -4.77
N ARG A 15 16.99 0.57 -5.82
CA ARG A 15 17.67 -0.71 -6.02
C ARG A 15 18.99 -0.70 -5.26
N LEU A 16 19.24 -1.76 -4.48
CA LEU A 16 20.41 -1.91 -3.63
C LEU A 16 21.48 -2.75 -4.33
N ALA A 17 22.75 -2.54 -4.00
CA ALA A 17 23.88 -3.22 -4.64
C ALA A 17 23.93 -4.76 -4.40
N ASN A 18 23.10 -5.27 -3.50
CA ASN A 18 23.01 -6.69 -3.12
C ASN A 18 21.84 -7.43 -3.79
N GLY A 19 21.31 -6.92 -4.90
CA GLY A 19 20.18 -7.53 -5.60
C GLY A 19 18.83 -7.39 -4.88
N ARG A 20 18.75 -6.49 -3.89
CA ARG A 20 17.52 -6.15 -3.16
C ARG A 20 16.97 -4.81 -3.65
N CYS A 21 15.75 -4.51 -3.25
CA CYS A 21 15.16 -3.19 -3.41
C CYS A 21 14.55 -2.71 -2.09
N ARG A 22 14.39 -1.40 -1.96
CA ARG A 22 13.70 -0.74 -0.85
C ARG A 22 12.67 0.22 -1.40
N ALA A 23 11.46 0.16 -0.85
CA ALA A 23 10.40 1.10 -1.13
C ALA A 23 9.99 1.85 0.14
N LYS A 24 9.61 3.11 -0.02
CA LYS A 24 9.02 3.97 1.00
C LYS A 24 7.83 4.70 0.40
N VAL A 25 6.71 4.69 1.10
CA VAL A 25 5.49 5.41 0.74
C VAL A 25 5.04 6.24 1.92
N VAL A 26 4.63 7.46 1.63
CA VAL A 26 4.11 8.39 2.63
C VAL A 26 2.71 8.81 2.22
N LEU A 27 1.77 8.62 3.13
CA LEU A 27 0.40 9.08 3.03
C LEU A 27 0.16 10.20 4.05
N THR A 28 -0.74 11.12 3.75
CA THR A 28 -1.12 12.20 4.66
C THR A 28 -2.62 12.41 4.69
N TRP A 29 -3.17 12.62 5.89
CA TRP A 29 -4.51 13.17 6.03
C TRP A 29 -4.52 14.67 5.73
N SER A 30 -5.70 15.22 5.49
CA SER A 30 -5.91 16.66 5.29
C SER A 30 -5.55 17.51 6.51
N ASP A 31 -5.52 16.91 7.70
CA ASP A 31 -5.09 17.53 8.96
C ASP A 31 -3.55 17.54 9.15
N GLY A 32 -2.80 17.02 8.19
CA GLY A 32 -1.33 17.01 8.21
C GLY A 32 -0.70 15.79 8.92
N ARG A 33 -1.49 14.89 9.51
CA ARG A 33 -0.95 13.61 10.01
C ARG A 33 -0.34 12.81 8.87
N ARG A 34 0.85 12.27 9.10
CA ARG A 34 1.68 11.59 8.11
C ARG A 34 1.91 10.14 8.51
N PHE A 35 1.77 9.23 7.55
CA PHE A 35 1.90 7.78 7.74
C PHE A 35 2.93 7.26 6.75
N GLU A 36 3.94 6.57 7.27
CA GLU A 36 5.09 6.13 6.48
C GLU A 36 5.20 4.63 6.51
N GLY A 37 5.09 4.01 5.34
CA GLY A 37 5.33 2.58 5.16
C GLY A 37 6.61 2.34 4.37
N ALA A 38 7.39 1.36 4.79
CA ALA A 38 8.59 0.93 4.12
C ALA A 38 8.63 -0.60 3.96
N SER A 39 9.37 -1.06 2.96
CA SER A 39 9.56 -2.49 2.69
C SER A 39 10.89 -2.74 1.97
N ASP A 40 11.48 -3.92 2.22
CA ASP A 40 12.62 -4.43 1.47
C ASP A 40 12.23 -5.67 0.69
N GLY A 41 12.60 -5.74 -0.59
CA GLY A 41 12.25 -6.83 -1.49
C GLY A 41 13.43 -7.35 -2.31
N VAL A 42 13.14 -8.26 -3.23
CA VAL A 42 14.08 -8.73 -4.25
C VAL A 42 14.00 -7.80 -5.46
N SER A 43 15.13 -7.47 -6.07
CA SER A 43 15.19 -6.61 -7.26
C SER A 43 14.87 -7.40 -8.54
N SER A 44 13.66 -7.95 -8.62
CA SER A 44 13.06 -8.55 -9.81
C SER A 44 11.77 -7.80 -10.15
N GLN A 45 11.29 -7.85 -11.40
CA GLN A 45 10.10 -7.06 -11.78
C GLN A 45 8.90 -7.27 -10.84
N THR A 46 8.52 -8.53 -10.57
CA THR A 46 7.44 -8.85 -9.63
C THR A 46 7.80 -8.51 -8.19
N GLY A 47 9.07 -8.70 -7.79
CA GLY A 47 9.56 -8.41 -6.45
C GLY A 47 9.51 -6.91 -6.12
N GLU A 48 9.89 -6.06 -7.07
CA GLU A 48 9.86 -4.60 -6.94
C GLU A 48 8.41 -4.10 -6.81
N LEU A 49 7.50 -4.60 -7.65
CA LEU A 49 6.07 -4.27 -7.55
C LEU A 49 5.48 -4.69 -6.20
N ARG A 50 5.81 -5.91 -5.72
CA ARG A 50 5.38 -6.38 -4.40
C ARG A 50 5.98 -5.52 -3.28
N CYS A 51 7.25 -5.16 -3.36
CA CYS A 51 7.92 -4.31 -2.38
C CYS A 51 7.24 -2.93 -2.26
N CYS A 52 6.97 -2.28 -3.40
CA CYS A 52 6.24 -1.01 -3.42
C CYS A 52 4.82 -1.14 -2.86
N ALA A 53 4.10 -2.21 -3.22
CA ALA A 53 2.78 -2.49 -2.70
C ALA A 53 2.78 -2.68 -1.18
N VAL A 54 3.72 -3.45 -0.63
CA VAL A 54 3.86 -3.63 0.82
C VAL A 54 4.13 -2.30 1.51
N ALA A 55 5.03 -1.47 0.99
CA ALA A 55 5.29 -0.14 1.55
C ALA A 55 4.03 0.73 1.57
N ALA A 56 3.24 0.72 0.49
CA ALA A 56 1.97 1.46 0.42
C ALA A 56 0.92 0.93 1.43
N VAL A 57 0.78 -0.40 1.53
CA VAL A 57 -0.17 -1.04 2.46
C VAL A 57 0.23 -0.78 3.90
N ASN A 58 1.51 -0.84 4.23
CA ASN A 58 2.02 -0.51 5.57
C ASN A 58 1.70 0.94 5.97
N ALA A 59 1.79 1.89 5.02
CA ALA A 59 1.41 3.28 5.27
C ALA A 59 -0.12 3.43 5.44
N LEU A 60 -0.90 2.71 4.62
CA LEU A 60 -2.35 2.69 4.69
C LEU A 60 -2.85 2.10 6.01
N GLU A 61 -2.28 0.99 6.47
CA GLU A 61 -2.64 0.32 7.71
C GLU A 61 -2.45 1.25 8.91
N GLN A 62 -1.33 1.98 8.97
CA GLN A 62 -1.10 2.98 10.01
C GLN A 62 -2.16 4.09 10.01
N ALA A 63 -2.67 4.47 8.84
CA ALA A 63 -3.69 5.51 8.72
C ALA A 63 -5.07 5.08 9.24
N VAL A 64 -5.33 3.77 9.33
CA VAL A 64 -6.62 3.19 9.72
C VAL A 64 -6.55 2.34 11.00
N SER A 65 -5.36 2.07 11.52
CA SER A 65 -5.10 1.31 12.74
C SER A 65 -5.77 1.98 13.97
N PRO A 66 -6.28 1.21 14.95
CA PRO A 66 -6.28 -0.26 15.03
C PRO A 66 -7.49 -0.92 14.32
N ARG A 67 -8.31 -0.16 13.60
CA ARG A 67 -9.62 -0.64 13.12
C ARG A 67 -9.54 -1.69 12.01
N LEU A 68 -8.49 -1.62 11.19
CA LEU A 68 -8.26 -2.51 10.06
C LEU A 68 -6.81 -2.94 10.02
N THR A 69 -6.58 -4.22 9.77
CA THR A 69 -5.28 -4.76 9.35
C THR A 69 -5.38 -5.30 7.94
N PHE A 70 -4.28 -5.28 7.20
CA PHE A 70 -4.25 -5.71 5.80
C PHE A 70 -3.21 -6.80 5.54
N GLU A 71 -3.55 -7.72 4.63
CA GLU A 71 -2.60 -8.70 4.12
C GLU A 71 -2.51 -8.60 2.59
N LEU A 72 -1.29 -8.46 2.06
CA LEU A 72 -1.06 -8.40 0.61
C LEU A 72 -1.05 -9.81 -0.01
N LEU A 73 -2.17 -10.16 -0.64
CA LEU A 73 -2.37 -11.45 -1.31
C LEU A 73 -1.67 -11.50 -2.67
N GLY A 74 -1.68 -10.40 -3.43
CA GLY A 74 -1.11 -10.39 -4.77
C GLY A 74 -0.95 -9.01 -5.38
N VAL A 75 -0.11 -8.94 -6.42
CA VAL A 75 0.14 -7.72 -7.21
C VAL A 75 0.06 -8.04 -8.70
N LYS A 76 -0.52 -7.13 -9.48
CA LYS A 76 -0.60 -7.25 -10.94
C LYS A 76 -0.41 -5.89 -11.60
N ALA A 77 0.58 -5.80 -12.47
CA ALA A 77 0.70 -4.66 -13.38
C ALA A 77 -0.24 -4.86 -14.57
N VAL A 78 -1.06 -3.86 -14.86
CA VAL A 78 -1.93 -3.80 -16.03
C VAL A 78 -1.66 -2.50 -16.80
N ARG A 79 -1.81 -2.53 -18.12
CA ARG A 79 -1.80 -1.31 -18.93
C ARG A 79 -3.22 -0.74 -18.96
N ALA A 80 -3.38 0.49 -18.50
CA ALA A 80 -4.65 1.20 -18.48
C ALA A 80 -4.38 2.72 -18.47
N PHE A 81 -5.27 3.51 -19.08
CA PHE A 81 -5.15 4.98 -19.14
C PHE A 81 -3.79 5.46 -19.66
N ASP A 82 -3.28 4.81 -20.72
CA ASP A 82 -1.94 5.01 -21.31
C ASP A 82 -0.76 4.87 -20.33
N ALA A 83 -1.02 4.34 -19.14
CA ALA A 83 -0.06 4.15 -18.06
C ALA A 83 0.00 2.68 -17.63
N THR A 84 1.01 2.39 -16.80
CA THR A 84 1.05 1.13 -16.06
C THR A 84 0.39 1.36 -14.72
N VAL A 85 -0.71 0.63 -14.46
CA VAL A 85 -1.42 0.64 -13.19
C VAL A 85 -1.07 -0.64 -12.44
N VAL A 86 -0.70 -0.51 -11.18
CA VAL A 86 -0.46 -1.66 -10.30
C VAL A 86 -1.70 -1.87 -9.45
N ILE A 87 -2.34 -3.02 -9.63
CA ILE A 87 -3.50 -3.44 -8.85
C ILE A 87 -3.02 -4.43 -7.80
N VAL A 88 -3.49 -4.25 -6.57
CA VAL A 88 -3.16 -5.13 -5.45
C VAL A 88 -4.42 -5.80 -4.92
N SER A 89 -4.30 -7.08 -4.56
CA SER A 89 -5.33 -7.80 -3.84
C SER A 89 -4.99 -7.81 -2.36
N LEU A 90 -5.94 -7.41 -1.52
CA LEU A 90 -5.78 -7.31 -0.07
C LEU A 90 -6.83 -8.16 0.63
N SER A 91 -6.42 -8.90 1.66
CA SER A 91 -7.33 -9.29 2.73
C SER A 91 -7.42 -8.14 3.73
N ALA A 92 -8.59 -7.88 4.27
CA ALA A 92 -8.81 -6.89 5.31
C ALA A 92 -9.51 -7.56 6.50
N HIS A 93 -8.96 -7.35 7.70
CA HIS A 93 -9.57 -7.82 8.93
C HIS A 93 -9.99 -6.62 9.79
N ALA A 94 -11.22 -6.63 10.26
CA ALA A 94 -11.78 -5.63 11.17
C ALA A 94 -12.25 -6.34 12.45
N GLU A 95 -12.05 -5.73 13.62
CA GLU A 95 -12.56 -6.28 14.89
C GLU A 95 -14.10 -6.46 14.86
N GLU A 96 -14.83 -5.56 14.19
CA GLU A 96 -16.27 -5.67 13.93
C GLU A 96 -16.53 -5.82 12.41
N ALA A 97 -16.41 -7.05 11.90
CA ALA A 97 -16.68 -7.33 10.50
C ALA A 97 -18.21 -7.37 10.23
N THR A 98 -18.74 -6.32 9.58
CA THR A 98 -20.11 -6.37 9.04
C THR A 98 -20.10 -7.14 7.73
N ARG A 99 -20.72 -8.34 7.71
CA ARG A 99 -20.92 -9.12 6.49
C ARG A 99 -21.96 -8.42 5.61
N LEU A 100 -21.52 -7.77 4.53
CA LEU A 100 -22.40 -6.99 3.66
C LEU A 100 -23.11 -7.81 2.56
N VAL A 101 -22.76 -9.07 2.33
CA VAL A 101 -23.40 -9.93 1.30
C VAL A 101 -23.47 -11.40 1.73
N GLY A 102 -24.63 -12.03 1.51
CA GLY A 102 -24.88 -13.48 1.62
C GLY A 102 -25.78 -13.86 2.80
N SER A 103 -27.05 -14.09 2.52
CA SER A 103 -28.00 -14.88 3.33
C SER A 103 -28.04 -16.32 2.84
#